data_AF-A0A7R9JZT4-F1
#
_entry.id   AF-A0A7R9JZT4-F1
#
_cell.length_a   1.000
_cell.length_b   1.000
_cell.length_c   1.000
_cell.angle_alpha   90.00
_cell.angle_beta   90.00
_cell.angle_gamma   90.00
#
_symmetry.space_group_name_H-M   'P 1'
#
loop_
_entity.id
_entity.type
_entity.pdbx_description
1 polymer ?
#
loop_
_entity_poly.entity_id
_entity_poly.type
_entity_poly.pdbx_seq_one_letter_code
_entity_poly.pdbx_strand_id
1 'polypeptide(L)'
;MPYSRPHALTVLSLACNHQSRQPHAISFRLSESKGLSSFEQATIVATIPVRWPLHPSYMHTFGITDHYFVVVEQPLTVSVPSMIKNQVTNSPLIESLRWYKDEQVSIRRKDGKIHKTFVAEAFFYLHIINQYEEENNIILDICTYRDPSMLDCMYAESLKLIKVDTVNKTWKTWNEKNIFPSEPIFVPAPEPKSEDDGVILSSLVWGKGLENKVGVIILDAITWKELARAEFTTPSAVPKCLHGWFTPKIF
;
A
#
# COMPACT_ATOMS: atom_id res chain seq x y z
N MET A 1 18.98 -6.01 22.07
CA MET A 1 20.21 -6.01 21.23
C MET A 1 20.77 -7.43 21.18
N PRO A 2 21.23 -7.95 20.02
CA PRO A 2 22.26 -7.31 19.21
C PRO A 2 21.79 -6.92 17.78
N TYR A 3 21.93 -5.63 17.49
CA TYR A 3 22.11 -5.11 16.13
C TYR A 3 23.61 -5.17 15.82
N SER A 4 24.04 -6.09 14.96
CA SER A 4 25.39 -6.05 14.36
C SER A 4 25.54 -7.04 13.20
N ARG A 5 24.76 -6.87 12.12
CA ARG A 5 25.18 -7.19 10.75
C ARG A 5 24.58 -6.15 9.79
N PRO A 6 25.32 -5.63 8.81
CA PRO A 6 24.71 -4.90 7.70
C PRO A 6 23.96 -5.96 6.87
N HIS A 7 22.71 -6.23 7.22
CA HIS A 7 21.85 -7.02 6.36
C HIS A 7 21.58 -6.17 5.12
N ALA A 8 21.98 -6.68 3.94
CA ALA A 8 21.55 -6.12 2.67
C ALA A 8 20.02 -5.98 2.72
N LEU A 9 19.50 -4.75 2.64
CA LEU A 9 18.06 -4.56 2.57
C LEU A 9 17.56 -5.30 1.32
N THR A 10 16.52 -6.12 1.48
CA THR A 10 15.90 -6.79 0.33
C THR A 10 14.59 -6.09 0.06
N VAL A 11 14.45 -5.47 -1.09
CA VAL A 11 13.18 -4.88 -1.54
C VAL A 11 12.42 -5.96 -2.30
N LEU A 12 11.14 -6.13 -2.00
CA LEU A 12 10.27 -7.09 -2.66
C LEU A 12 9.15 -6.32 -3.36
N SER A 13 8.85 -6.70 -4.60
CA SER A 13 7.77 -6.10 -5.39
C SER A 13 7.02 -7.17 -6.17
N LEU A 14 5.78 -6.89 -6.53
CA LEU A 14 4.95 -7.74 -7.36
C LEU A 14 4.88 -7.16 -8.77
N ALA A 15 5.16 -7.97 -9.78
CA ALA A 15 5.01 -7.58 -11.18
C ALA A 15 4.28 -8.66 -11.97
N CYS A 16 3.50 -8.26 -12.97
CA CYS A 16 2.91 -9.18 -13.94
C CYS A 16 3.75 -9.18 -15.22
N ASN A 17 4.23 -10.34 -15.65
CA ASN A 17 5.02 -10.45 -16.87
C ASN A 17 4.12 -10.76 -18.07
N HIS A 18 4.23 -9.94 -19.11
CA HIS A 18 3.45 -10.05 -20.34
C HIS A 18 3.72 -11.35 -21.13
N GLN A 19 4.91 -11.95 -21.00
CA GLN A 19 5.26 -13.19 -21.71
C GLN A 19 4.72 -14.45 -21.00
N SER A 20 4.80 -14.49 -19.67
CA SER A 20 4.35 -15.66 -18.89
C SER A 20 2.86 -15.61 -18.53
N ARG A 21 2.25 -14.40 -18.55
CA ARG A 21 0.91 -14.11 -18.03
C ARG A 21 0.74 -14.50 -16.55
N GLN A 22 1.84 -14.55 -15.79
CA GLN A 22 1.82 -14.89 -14.36
C GLN A 22 2.31 -13.69 -13.50
N PRO A 23 1.76 -13.47 -12.29
CA PRO A 23 2.37 -12.60 -11.32
C PRO A 23 3.64 -13.25 -10.76
N HIS A 24 4.68 -12.44 -10.73
CA HIS A 24 5.99 -12.76 -10.19
C HIS A 24 6.23 -11.87 -8.97
N ALA A 25 6.57 -12.48 -7.84
CA ALA A 25 7.22 -11.78 -6.76
C ALA A 25 8.70 -11.66 -7.11
N ILE A 26 9.15 -10.42 -7.26
CA ILE A 26 10.51 -10.06 -7.62
C ILE A 26 11.20 -9.53 -6.37
N SER A 27 12.41 -10.01 -6.12
CA SER A 27 13.29 -9.56 -5.05
C SER A 27 14.45 -8.78 -5.63
N PHE A 28 14.71 -7.62 -5.06
CA PHE A 28 15.90 -6.83 -5.26
C PHE A 28 16.77 -6.98 -4.03
N ARG A 29 18.02 -7.42 -4.21
CA ARG A 29 19.00 -7.34 -3.14
C ARG A 29 19.68 -5.97 -3.21
N LEU A 30 19.44 -5.11 -2.23
CA LEU A 30 20.20 -3.87 -2.05
C LEU A 30 21.55 -4.24 -1.43
N SER A 31 22.46 -4.76 -2.25
CA SER A 31 23.87 -4.82 -1.92
C SER A 31 24.66 -4.05 -2.95
N GLU A 32 25.47 -3.09 -2.50
CA GLU A 32 26.57 -2.50 -3.29
C GLU A 32 27.71 -3.52 -3.53
N SER A 33 27.42 -4.81 -3.54
CA SER A 33 28.42 -5.80 -3.87
C SER A 33 28.63 -5.79 -5.38
N LYS A 34 29.83 -5.36 -5.80
CA LYS A 34 30.39 -5.47 -7.16
C LYS A 34 30.01 -4.39 -8.18
N GLY A 35 29.75 -3.15 -7.77
CA GLY A 35 29.63 -2.02 -8.70
C GLY A 35 28.43 -2.11 -9.67
N LEU A 36 27.52 -3.06 -9.46
CA LEU A 36 26.25 -3.16 -10.17
C LEU A 36 25.19 -2.42 -9.38
N SER A 37 24.28 -1.77 -10.08
CA SER A 37 23.08 -1.17 -9.48
C SER A 37 22.19 -2.25 -8.85
N SER A 38 21.38 -1.87 -7.87
CA SER A 38 20.41 -2.75 -7.23
C SER A 38 19.39 -3.37 -8.20
N PHE A 39 19.11 -2.69 -9.32
CA PHE A 39 18.18 -3.17 -10.35
C PHE A 39 18.78 -4.29 -11.20
N GLU A 40 20.08 -4.23 -11.50
CA GLU A 40 20.78 -5.28 -12.24
C GLU A 40 20.89 -6.59 -11.44
N GLN A 41 20.76 -6.51 -10.12
CA GLN A 41 20.78 -7.64 -9.20
C GLN A 41 19.37 -8.20 -8.89
N ALA A 42 18.33 -7.71 -9.57
CA ALA A 42 16.95 -8.17 -9.38
C ALA A 42 16.79 -9.64 -9.80
N THR A 43 16.10 -10.43 -8.97
CA THR A 43 15.81 -11.84 -9.24
C THR A 43 14.35 -12.17 -8.92
N ILE A 44 13.78 -13.13 -9.66
CA ILE A 44 12.44 -13.65 -9.37
C ILE A 44 12.58 -14.66 -8.22
N VAL A 45 11.88 -14.41 -7.10
CA VAL A 45 11.93 -15.30 -5.92
C VAL A 45 10.71 -16.20 -5.79
N ALA A 46 9.58 -15.79 -6.37
CA ALA A 46 8.42 -16.64 -6.49
C ALA A 46 7.61 -16.29 -7.73
N THR A 47 6.98 -17.32 -8.30
CA THR A 47 5.96 -17.16 -9.35
C THR A 47 4.68 -17.80 -8.85
N ILE A 48 3.58 -17.07 -8.95
CA ILE A 48 2.24 -17.53 -8.58
C ILE A 48 1.40 -17.53 -9.85
N PRO A 49 0.69 -18.61 -10.17
CA PRO A 49 -0.13 -18.62 -11.37
C PRO A 49 -1.33 -17.65 -11.23
N VAL A 50 -1.74 -16.96 -12.29
CA VAL A 50 -3.02 -16.25 -12.37
C VAL A 50 -4.16 -17.23 -12.54
N ARG A 51 -5.32 -16.85 -12.02
CA ARG A 51 -6.57 -17.57 -12.29
C ARG A 51 -7.10 -17.30 -13.70
N TRP A 52 -6.95 -16.06 -14.20
CA TRP A 52 -7.50 -15.64 -15.50
C TRP A 52 -6.41 -15.05 -16.41
N PRO A 53 -5.82 -15.83 -17.34
CA PRO A 53 -4.70 -15.39 -18.17
C PRO A 53 -4.93 -14.15 -19.03
N LEU A 54 -6.17 -13.88 -19.44
CA LEU A 54 -6.54 -12.69 -20.23
C LEU A 54 -7.14 -11.56 -19.37
N HIS A 55 -7.38 -11.84 -18.09
CA HIS A 55 -8.00 -10.94 -17.12
C HIS A 55 -7.27 -11.02 -15.77
N PRO A 56 -5.94 -10.78 -15.72
CA PRO A 56 -5.21 -10.79 -14.46
C PRO A 56 -5.87 -9.84 -13.44
N SER A 57 -5.95 -10.29 -12.18
CA SER A 57 -6.43 -9.45 -11.09
C SER A 57 -5.55 -8.20 -10.95
N TYR A 58 -6.19 -7.05 -10.76
CA TYR A 58 -5.55 -5.85 -10.27
C TYR A 58 -5.18 -6.06 -8.80
N MET A 59 -3.89 -5.95 -8.47
CA MET A 59 -3.36 -6.15 -7.12
C MET A 59 -2.49 -4.95 -6.80
N HIS A 60 -2.93 -4.11 -5.85
CA HIS A 60 -2.23 -2.87 -5.52
C HIS A 60 -1.15 -3.09 -4.45
N THR A 61 -1.35 -4.07 -3.56
CA THR A 61 -0.36 -4.52 -2.56
C THR A 61 -0.41 -6.04 -2.40
N PHE A 62 0.66 -6.62 -1.83
CA PHE A 62 0.76 -8.02 -1.45
C PHE A 62 1.41 -8.15 -0.07
N GLY A 63 1.14 -9.26 0.62
CA GLY A 63 1.65 -9.52 1.96
C GLY A 63 2.98 -10.27 1.94
N ILE A 64 3.85 -9.94 2.88
CA ILE A 64 5.11 -10.66 3.15
C ILE A 64 5.15 -10.97 4.64
N THR A 65 5.31 -12.24 4.97
CA THR A 65 5.55 -12.76 6.31
C THR A 65 6.97 -13.35 6.39
N ASP A 66 7.38 -13.86 7.56
CA ASP A 66 8.70 -14.47 7.73
C ASP A 66 8.94 -15.62 6.74
N HIS A 67 7.90 -16.42 6.45
CA HIS A 67 8.02 -17.61 5.60
C HIS A 67 7.24 -17.53 4.29
N TYR A 68 6.22 -16.68 4.18
CA TYR A 68 5.30 -16.70 3.04
C TYR A 68 5.16 -15.35 2.34
N PHE A 69 5.07 -15.40 1.01
CA PHE A 69 4.40 -14.39 0.21
C PHE A 69 2.90 -14.67 0.18
N VAL A 70 2.08 -13.63 0.37
CA VAL A 70 0.61 -13.73 0.36
C VAL A 70 0.05 -12.80 -0.72
N VAL A 71 -0.64 -13.37 -1.69
CA VAL A 71 -1.27 -12.68 -2.81
C VAL A 71 -2.78 -12.79 -2.68
N VAL A 72 -3.46 -11.64 -2.67
CA VAL A 72 -4.92 -11.56 -2.63
C VAL A 72 -5.41 -11.27 -4.04
N GLU A 73 -5.92 -12.29 -4.73
CA GLU A 73 -6.45 -12.16 -6.09
C GLU A 73 -7.94 -11.84 -6.02
N GLN A 74 -8.25 -10.55 -6.22
CA GLN A 74 -9.58 -9.97 -6.12
C GLN A 74 -10.36 -10.01 -7.45
N PRO A 75 -11.69 -9.79 -7.44
CA PRO A 75 -12.52 -9.85 -8.65
C PRO A 75 -12.39 -8.64 -9.59
N LEU A 76 -11.56 -7.64 -9.22
CA LEU A 76 -11.20 -6.54 -10.11
C LEU A 76 -10.02 -6.97 -10.98
N THR A 77 -10.19 -6.95 -12.28
CA THR A 77 -9.21 -7.44 -13.25
C THR A 77 -8.84 -6.37 -14.27
N VAL A 78 -7.70 -6.57 -14.94
CA VAL A 78 -7.29 -5.80 -16.12
C VAL A 78 -7.51 -6.67 -17.36
N SER A 79 -8.44 -6.28 -18.23
CA SER A 79 -8.70 -6.94 -19.51
C SER A 79 -7.55 -6.67 -20.49
N VAL A 80 -6.75 -7.70 -20.80
CA VAL A 80 -5.62 -7.58 -21.75
C VAL A 80 -6.09 -7.15 -23.15
N PRO A 81 -7.18 -7.70 -23.73
CA PRO A 81 -7.69 -7.23 -25.02
C PRO A 81 -8.13 -5.76 -24.99
N SER A 82 -8.76 -5.32 -23.89
CA SER A 82 -9.16 -3.92 -23.73
C SER A 82 -7.93 -3.01 -23.59
N MET A 83 -6.90 -3.45 -22.87
CA MET A 83 -5.65 -2.68 -22.73
C MET A 83 -4.97 -2.46 -24.09
N ILE A 84 -4.88 -3.49 -24.94
CA ILE A 84 -4.32 -3.38 -26.29
C ILE A 84 -5.16 -2.42 -27.15
N LYS A 85 -6.50 -2.57 -27.12
CA LYS A 85 -7.41 -1.65 -27.81
C LYS A 85 -7.20 -0.21 -27.35
N ASN A 86 -7.12 0.02 -26.04
CA ASN A 86 -7.00 1.35 -25.44
C ASN A 86 -5.68 2.04 -25.81
N GLN A 87 -4.59 1.28 -25.96
CA GLN A 87 -3.32 1.83 -26.46
C GLN A 87 -3.45 2.36 -27.90
N VAL A 88 -4.25 1.69 -28.75
CA VAL A 88 -4.50 2.13 -30.13
C VAL A 88 -5.47 3.33 -30.16
N THR A 89 -6.50 3.33 -29.31
CA THR A 89 -7.53 4.39 -29.28
C THR A 89 -7.15 5.58 -28.40
N ASN A 90 -6.00 5.54 -27.72
CA ASN A 90 -5.58 6.51 -26.71
C ASN A 90 -6.62 6.70 -25.59
N SER A 91 -7.28 5.61 -25.19
CA SER A 91 -8.26 5.60 -24.10
C SER A 91 -7.59 5.40 -22.73
N PRO A 92 -8.14 5.96 -21.63
CA PRO A 92 -7.62 5.76 -20.28
C PRO A 92 -7.54 4.28 -19.87
N LEU A 93 -6.56 3.93 -19.02
CA LEU A 93 -6.36 2.55 -18.53
C LEU A 93 -7.55 2.04 -17.71
N ILE A 94 -8.28 2.93 -17.02
CA ILE A 94 -9.45 2.58 -16.20
C ILE A 94 -10.53 1.86 -17.02
N GLU A 95 -10.64 2.15 -18.32
CA GLU A 95 -11.58 1.47 -19.22
C GLU A 95 -11.22 -0.01 -19.47
N SER A 96 -10.04 -0.46 -19.07
CA SER A 96 -9.64 -1.88 -19.12
C SER A 96 -10.01 -2.64 -17.85
N LEU A 97 -10.48 -1.96 -16.79
CA LEU A 97 -10.85 -2.63 -15.54
C LEU A 97 -12.20 -3.33 -15.66
N ARG A 98 -12.30 -4.57 -15.16
CA ARG A 98 -13.54 -5.36 -15.13
C ARG A 98 -13.74 -5.94 -13.74
N TRP A 99 -14.94 -5.74 -13.19
CA TRP A 99 -15.36 -6.29 -11.91
C TRP A 99 -16.25 -7.51 -12.13
N TYR A 100 -15.88 -8.65 -11.53
CA TYR A 100 -16.65 -9.89 -11.58
C TYR A 100 -17.32 -10.17 -10.23
N LYS A 101 -18.47 -9.54 -10.00
CA LYS A 101 -19.16 -9.55 -8.69
C LYS A 101 -19.49 -10.93 -8.10
N ASP A 102 -19.70 -11.94 -8.96
CA ASP A 102 -20.09 -13.29 -8.55
C ASP A 102 -18.88 -14.20 -8.29
N GLU A 103 -17.67 -13.68 -8.48
CA GLU A 103 -16.42 -14.40 -8.27
C GLU A 103 -15.83 -14.15 -6.88
N GLN A 104 -15.24 -15.19 -6.29
CA GLN A 104 -14.64 -15.15 -4.96
C GLN A 104 -13.22 -14.58 -4.98
N VAL A 105 -12.75 -14.07 -3.84
CA VAL A 105 -11.34 -13.71 -3.66
C VAL A 105 -10.54 -14.99 -3.44
N SER A 106 -9.42 -15.16 -4.15
CA SER A 106 -8.46 -16.23 -3.85
C SER A 106 -7.25 -15.66 -3.13
N ILE A 107 -7.01 -16.14 -1.91
CA ILE A 107 -5.83 -15.78 -1.12
C ILE A 107 -4.80 -16.88 -1.30
N ARG A 108 -3.69 -16.55 -1.93
CA ARG A 108 -2.65 -17.48 -2.32
C ARG A 108 -1.40 -17.23 -1.50
N ARG A 109 -0.89 -18.27 -0.83
CA ARG A 109 0.42 -18.18 -0.15
C ARG A 109 1.47 -19.08 -0.81
N LYS A 110 2.73 -18.64 -0.78
CA LYS A 110 3.86 -19.42 -1.30
C LYS A 110 5.16 -19.22 -0.50
N ASP A 111 5.83 -20.32 -0.16
CA ASP A 111 7.12 -20.38 0.56
C ASP A 111 8.24 -21.05 -0.28
N GLY A 112 8.48 -20.54 -1.49
CA GLY A 112 9.44 -21.15 -2.43
C GLY A 112 8.99 -22.50 -3.02
N LYS A 113 8.35 -23.41 -2.25
CA LYS A 113 7.97 -24.77 -2.66
C LYS A 113 6.47 -25.06 -2.54
N ILE A 114 5.83 -24.69 -1.44
CA ILE A 114 4.44 -25.00 -1.13
C ILE A 114 3.56 -23.85 -1.59
N HIS A 115 2.49 -24.19 -2.30
CA HIS A 115 1.45 -23.25 -2.69
C HIS A 115 0.14 -23.69 -2.05
N LYS A 116 -0.54 -22.76 -1.36
CA LYS A 116 -1.91 -22.96 -0.88
C LYS A 116 -2.81 -21.84 -1.36
N THR A 117 -4.06 -22.20 -1.65
CA THR A 117 -5.12 -21.26 -2.04
C THR A 117 -6.27 -21.37 -1.07
N PHE A 118 -6.70 -20.24 -0.55
CA PHE A 118 -7.89 -20.06 0.27
C PHE A 118 -8.89 -19.20 -0.49
N VAL A 119 -10.15 -19.27 -0.09
CA VAL A 119 -11.25 -18.60 -0.78
C VAL A 119 -12.04 -17.79 0.23
N ALA A 120 -12.41 -16.56 -0.14
CA ALA A 120 -13.24 -15.67 0.65
C ALA A 120 -14.33 -15.03 -0.20
N GLU A 121 -15.32 -14.41 0.44
CA GLU A 121 -16.34 -13.61 -0.25
C GLU A 121 -15.69 -12.49 -1.10
N ALA A 122 -16.42 -12.06 -2.12
CA ALA A 122 -15.96 -11.00 -3.02
C ALA A 122 -15.73 -9.69 -2.25
N PHE A 123 -14.53 -9.12 -2.34
CA PHE A 123 -14.23 -7.77 -1.86
C PHE A 123 -13.21 -7.09 -2.76
N PHE A 124 -13.25 -5.76 -2.77
CA PHE A 124 -12.24 -4.90 -3.37
C PHE A 124 -11.24 -4.42 -2.30
N TYR A 125 -9.96 -4.35 -2.63
CA TYR A 125 -8.92 -3.80 -1.76
C TYR A 125 -7.84 -3.07 -2.56
N LEU A 126 -7.17 -2.14 -1.88
CA LEU A 126 -5.92 -1.52 -2.35
C LEU A 126 -4.77 -1.90 -1.43
N HIS A 127 -4.89 -1.61 -0.13
CA HIS A 127 -3.80 -1.75 0.83
C HIS A 127 -4.08 -2.86 1.85
N ILE A 128 -3.13 -3.77 1.96
CA ILE A 128 -2.97 -4.63 3.14
C ILE A 128 -2.38 -3.74 4.25
N ILE A 129 -2.97 -3.81 5.45
CA ILE A 129 -2.56 -3.04 6.64
C ILE A 129 -1.34 -3.70 7.27
N ASN A 130 -1.47 -5.00 7.59
CA ASN A 130 -0.42 -5.78 8.21
C ASN A 130 -0.60 -7.27 7.91
N GLN A 131 0.47 -8.04 8.07
CA GLN A 131 0.47 -9.48 7.94
C GLN A 131 1.54 -10.09 8.83
N TYR A 132 1.19 -11.17 9.53
CA TYR A 132 2.12 -11.90 10.38
C TYR A 132 1.68 -13.36 10.56
N GLU A 133 2.60 -14.19 11.04
CA GLU A 133 2.35 -15.59 11.35
C GLU A 133 2.08 -15.72 12.85
N GLU A 134 1.00 -16.41 13.21
CA GLU A 134 0.67 -16.73 14.60
C GLU A 134 0.27 -18.20 14.70
N GLU A 135 1.05 -18.97 15.47
CA GLU A 135 0.94 -20.42 15.58
C GLU A 135 0.93 -21.13 14.21
N ASN A 136 -0.23 -21.65 13.78
CA ASN A 136 -0.44 -22.33 12.51
C ASN A 136 -1.20 -21.47 11.49
N ASN A 137 -1.42 -20.19 11.78
CA ASN A 137 -2.22 -19.27 10.99
C ASN A 137 -1.36 -18.15 10.40
N ILE A 138 -1.84 -17.58 9.30
CA ILE A 138 -1.39 -16.28 8.81
C ILE A 138 -2.52 -15.30 9.12
N ILE A 139 -2.21 -14.26 9.89
CA ILE A 139 -3.11 -13.16 10.14
C ILE A 139 -2.88 -12.11 9.06
N LEU A 140 -3.97 -11.63 8.46
CA LEU A 140 -3.94 -10.69 7.35
C LEU A 140 -4.99 -9.59 7.57
N ASP A 141 -4.53 -8.39 7.85
CA ASP A 141 -5.37 -7.23 8.06
C ASP A 141 -5.49 -6.44 6.76
N ILE A 142 -6.71 -6.24 6.25
CA ILE A 142 -6.94 -5.60 4.95
C ILE A 142 -8.01 -4.51 5.06
N CYS A 143 -7.76 -3.35 4.43
CA CYS A 143 -8.79 -2.36 4.14
C CYS A 143 -9.66 -2.83 2.97
N THR A 144 -10.80 -3.44 3.27
CA THR A 144 -11.72 -3.99 2.27
C THR A 144 -12.90 -3.08 1.97
N TYR A 145 -13.40 -3.18 0.76
CA TYR A 145 -14.60 -2.53 0.25
C TYR A 145 -15.49 -3.58 -0.40
N ARG A 146 -16.80 -3.31 -0.45
CA ARG A 146 -17.76 -4.24 -1.06
C ARG A 146 -17.52 -4.41 -2.57
N ASP A 147 -17.14 -3.32 -3.23
CA ASP A 147 -16.97 -3.24 -4.67
C ASP A 147 -16.02 -2.08 -5.02
N PRO A 148 -15.62 -1.91 -6.30
CA PRO A 148 -14.61 -0.92 -6.69
C PRO A 148 -15.15 0.52 -6.80
N SER A 149 -16.41 0.80 -6.40
CA SER A 149 -16.95 2.18 -6.37
C SER A 149 -16.15 3.11 -5.48
N MET A 150 -15.32 2.60 -4.56
CA MET A 150 -14.38 3.43 -3.81
C MET A 150 -13.44 4.23 -4.72
N LEU A 151 -13.12 3.74 -5.92
CA LEU A 151 -12.34 4.50 -6.90
C LEU A 151 -13.01 5.84 -7.26
N ASP A 152 -14.35 5.91 -7.23
CA ASP A 152 -15.09 7.16 -7.43
C ASP A 152 -14.93 8.11 -6.24
N CYS A 153 -14.79 7.58 -5.02
CA CYS A 153 -14.50 8.38 -3.82
C CYS A 153 -13.12 9.04 -3.85
N MET A 154 -12.18 8.57 -4.69
CA MET A 154 -10.91 9.28 -4.91
C MET A 154 -11.12 10.66 -5.56
N TYR A 155 -12.28 10.91 -6.17
CA TYR A 155 -12.69 12.20 -6.72
C TYR A 155 -13.48 13.08 -5.73
N ALA A 156 -13.87 12.57 -4.56
CA ALA A 156 -14.74 13.25 -3.60
C ALA A 156 -14.00 13.71 -2.32
N GLU A 157 -14.33 14.90 -1.85
CA GLU A 157 -13.63 15.60 -0.78
C GLU A 157 -14.24 15.31 0.61
N SER A 158 -13.64 14.38 1.37
CA SER A 158 -13.56 14.47 2.83
C SER A 158 -12.53 13.48 3.35
N LEU A 159 -11.42 13.99 3.87
CA LEU A 159 -10.34 13.15 4.41
C LEU A 159 -10.16 13.46 5.89
N LYS A 160 -10.03 12.40 6.69
CA LYS A 160 -9.80 12.45 8.12
C LYS A 160 -8.61 11.54 8.43
N LEU A 161 -7.87 11.86 9.46
CA LEU A 161 -6.89 10.95 10.03
C LEU A 161 -7.57 10.09 11.08
N ILE A 162 -7.41 8.77 10.99
CA ILE A 162 -8.05 7.81 11.91
C ILE A 162 -6.97 6.88 12.45
N LYS A 163 -6.91 6.75 13.78
CA LYS A 163 -6.18 5.67 14.47
C LYS A 163 -7.18 4.59 14.85
N VAL A 164 -6.88 3.33 14.54
CA VAL A 164 -7.72 2.19 14.89
C VAL A 164 -6.96 1.28 15.84
N ASP A 165 -7.57 0.95 16.97
CA ASP A 165 -7.14 -0.14 17.86
C ASP A 165 -7.83 -1.42 17.39
N THR A 166 -7.05 -2.30 16.78
CA THR A 166 -7.56 -3.54 16.19
C THR A 166 -7.92 -4.59 17.24
N VAL A 167 -7.44 -4.49 18.47
CA VAL A 167 -7.75 -5.42 19.56
C VAL A 167 -9.05 -5.00 20.23
N ASN A 168 -9.12 -3.76 20.71
CA ASN A 168 -10.28 -3.25 21.45
C ASN A 168 -11.41 -2.74 20.52
N LYS A 169 -11.18 -2.71 19.21
CA LYS A 169 -12.14 -2.25 18.19
C LYS A 169 -12.59 -0.80 18.42
N THR A 170 -11.67 0.04 18.90
CA THR A 170 -11.92 1.47 19.11
C THR A 170 -11.15 2.31 18.10
N TRP A 171 -11.51 3.59 17.96
CA TRP A 171 -10.81 4.50 17.07
C TRP A 171 -10.75 5.92 17.61
N LYS A 172 -9.77 6.68 17.12
CA LYS A 172 -9.63 8.12 17.32
C LYS A 172 -9.60 8.81 15.98
N THR A 173 -10.13 10.02 15.90
CA THR A 173 -10.22 10.78 14.65
C THR A 173 -9.67 12.18 14.84
N TRP A 174 -8.89 12.63 13.87
CA TRP A 174 -8.52 14.03 13.69
C TRP A 174 -9.06 14.52 12.35
N ASN A 175 -9.69 15.69 12.35
CA ASN A 175 -10.16 16.37 11.16
C ASN A 175 -10.33 17.85 11.45
N GLU A 176 -10.17 18.68 10.43
CA GLU A 176 -10.40 20.12 10.49
C GLU A 176 -11.10 20.57 9.21
N LYS A 177 -12.00 21.56 9.33
CA LYS A 177 -12.81 22.02 8.21
C LYS A 177 -11.93 22.66 7.13
N ASN A 178 -12.16 22.26 5.87
CA ASN A 178 -11.41 22.73 4.69
C ASN A 178 -9.92 22.35 4.66
N ILE A 179 -9.50 21.40 5.52
CA ILE A 179 -8.15 20.86 5.51
C ILE A 179 -8.21 19.39 5.11
N PHE A 180 -7.34 19.00 4.19
CA PHE A 180 -7.26 17.65 3.67
C PHE A 180 -5.88 17.06 3.99
N PRO A 181 -5.79 16.15 4.97
CA PRO A 181 -4.55 15.49 5.29
C PRO A 181 -4.16 14.44 4.23
N SER A 182 -2.85 14.20 4.09
CA SER A 182 -2.30 13.06 3.37
C SER A 182 -2.37 11.77 4.16
N GLU A 183 -1.75 10.71 3.63
CA GLU A 183 -1.44 9.51 4.41
C GLU A 183 -0.68 9.85 5.70
N PRO A 184 -1.10 9.32 6.86
CA PRO A 184 -0.37 9.46 8.12
C PRO A 184 0.85 8.55 8.15
N ILE A 185 2.02 9.12 8.40
CA ILE A 185 3.30 8.39 8.54
C ILE A 185 3.66 8.32 10.01
N PHE A 186 3.75 7.11 10.57
CA PHE A 186 4.24 6.90 11.93
C PHE A 186 5.76 7.02 12.01
N VAL A 187 6.24 7.78 12.98
CA VAL A 187 7.66 7.93 13.32
C VAL A 187 7.83 7.55 14.79
N PRO A 188 8.48 6.40 15.09
CA PRO A 188 8.66 5.98 16.48
C PRO A 188 9.59 6.94 17.23
N ALA A 189 9.39 7.03 18.54
CA ALA A 189 10.36 7.66 19.43
C ALA A 189 11.73 6.93 19.32
N PRO A 190 12.86 7.61 19.58
CA PRO A 190 14.18 6.96 19.53
C PRO A 190 14.31 5.73 20.44
N GLU A 191 13.59 5.74 21.56
CA GLU A 191 13.51 4.65 22.54
C GLU A 191 12.03 4.42 22.92
N PRO A 192 11.25 3.74 22.05
CA PRO A 192 9.81 3.62 22.22
C PRO A 192 9.46 2.66 23.37
N LYS A 193 8.50 3.05 24.20
CA LYS A 193 8.00 2.27 25.36
C LYS A 193 6.75 1.44 25.03
N SER A 194 6.05 1.78 23.97
CA SER A 194 4.90 1.05 23.41
C SER A 194 4.92 1.11 21.88
N GLU A 195 4.10 0.29 21.23
CA GLU A 195 3.96 0.26 19.76
C GLU A 195 3.63 1.63 19.17
N ASP A 196 2.82 2.41 19.89
CA ASP A 196 2.35 3.73 19.50
C ASP A 196 3.13 4.88 20.15
N ASP A 197 4.30 4.61 20.75
CA ASP A 197 5.18 5.63 21.31
C ASP A 197 5.97 6.33 20.19
N GLY A 198 5.46 7.50 19.77
CA GLY A 198 6.01 8.27 18.68
C GLY A 198 5.05 9.36 18.21
N VAL A 199 5.25 9.79 16.96
CA VAL A 199 4.43 10.83 16.33
C VAL A 199 3.88 10.37 14.99
N ILE A 200 2.80 11.00 14.56
CA ILE A 200 2.29 10.90 13.19
C ILE A 200 2.61 12.19 12.45
N LEU A 201 3.17 12.04 11.25
CA LEU A 201 3.35 13.12 10.29
C LEU A 201 2.31 12.99 9.19
N SER A 202 1.64 14.08 8.85
CA SER A 202 0.78 14.15 7.66
C SER A 202 0.97 15.51 7.01
N SER A 203 1.13 15.55 5.68
CA SER A 203 1.01 16.82 4.97
C SER A 203 -0.46 17.25 4.95
N LEU A 204 -0.68 18.55 4.84
CA LEU A 204 -1.98 19.18 4.82
C LEU A 204 -2.08 20.05 3.56
N VAL A 205 -3.22 19.97 2.86
CA VAL A 205 -3.59 20.94 1.83
C VAL A 205 -4.93 21.58 2.19
N TRP A 206 -5.13 22.83 1.77
CA TRP A 206 -6.36 23.58 2.03
C TRP A 206 -7.18 23.69 0.74
N GLY A 207 -8.50 23.62 0.89
CA GLY A 207 -9.44 23.94 -0.19
C GLY A 207 -9.99 25.35 -0.10
N LYS A 208 -10.90 25.67 -1.03
CA LYS A 208 -11.71 26.91 -1.04
C LYS A 208 -10.90 28.19 -1.19
N GLY A 209 -10.07 28.27 -2.23
CA GLY A 209 -9.28 29.46 -2.56
C GLY A 209 -7.96 29.56 -1.80
N LEU A 210 -7.59 28.49 -1.08
CA LEU A 210 -6.33 28.37 -0.33
C LEU A 210 -5.47 27.22 -0.87
N GLU A 211 -5.64 26.87 -2.16
CA GLU A 211 -4.98 25.71 -2.77
C GLU A 211 -3.46 25.86 -2.85
N ASN A 212 -2.92 27.08 -2.66
CA ASN A 212 -1.49 27.35 -2.54
C ASN A 212 -0.98 27.34 -1.09
N LYS A 213 -1.84 27.02 -0.11
CA LYS A 213 -1.44 26.80 1.27
C LYS A 213 -1.24 25.32 1.52
N VAL A 214 -0.11 25.00 2.15
CA VAL A 214 0.29 23.64 2.48
C VAL A 214 0.95 23.63 3.85
N GLY A 215 0.97 22.48 4.50
CA GLY A 215 1.60 22.33 5.78
C GLY A 215 1.91 20.90 6.11
N VAL A 216 2.48 20.70 7.28
CA VAL A 216 2.68 19.40 7.91
C VAL A 216 2.15 19.50 9.32
N ILE A 217 1.31 18.54 9.71
CA ILE A 217 0.85 18.36 11.09
C ILE A 217 1.63 17.23 11.75
N ILE A 218 1.90 17.42 13.04
CA ILE A 218 2.51 16.44 13.92
C ILE A 218 1.49 16.11 15.00
N LEU A 219 1.02 14.86 15.02
CA LEU A 219 0.15 14.35 16.08
C LEU A 219 0.95 13.46 17.02
N ASP A 220 0.64 13.51 18.31
CA ASP A 220 1.07 12.52 19.29
C ASP A 220 0.37 11.18 18.97
N ALA A 221 1.13 10.12 18.72
CA ALA A 221 0.56 8.87 18.24
C ALA A 221 -0.28 8.14 19.31
N ILE A 222 -0.01 8.36 20.61
CA ILE A 222 -0.75 7.75 21.72
C ILE A 222 -2.10 8.46 21.91
N THR A 223 -2.06 9.76 22.17
CA THR A 223 -3.21 10.59 22.53
C THR A 223 -4.03 11.01 21.33
N TRP A 224 -3.42 11.04 20.14
CA TRP A 224 -3.99 11.54 18.88
C TRP A 224 -4.25 13.06 18.88
N LYS A 225 -3.54 13.81 19.73
CA LYS A 225 -3.61 15.27 19.81
C LYS A 225 -2.54 15.92 18.95
N GLU A 226 -2.85 17.10 18.40
CA GLU A 226 -1.87 17.93 17.69
C GLU A 226 -0.78 18.41 18.65
N LEU A 227 0.47 18.13 18.31
CA LEU A 227 1.67 18.60 19.01
C LEU A 227 2.20 19.88 18.38
N ALA A 228 2.22 19.91 17.05
CA ALA A 228 2.73 21.04 16.27
C ALA A 228 2.18 20.99 14.85
N ARG A 229 2.27 22.14 14.17
CA ARG A 229 2.16 22.22 12.71
C ARG A 229 3.13 23.24 12.14
N ALA A 230 3.55 23.00 10.92
CA ALA A 230 4.29 23.95 10.10
C ALA A 230 3.46 24.26 8.84
N GLU A 231 3.25 25.54 8.54
CA GLU A 231 2.45 25.98 7.39
C GLU A 231 3.30 26.88 6.50
N PHE A 232 3.09 26.79 5.18
CA PHE A 232 3.78 27.58 4.19
C PHE A 232 2.89 27.84 2.97
N THR A 233 3.21 28.90 2.24
CA THR A 233 2.50 29.32 1.03
C THR A 233 3.39 29.12 -0.18
N THR A 234 2.88 28.48 -1.22
CA THR A 234 3.57 28.24 -2.48
C THR A 234 3.13 29.24 -3.56
N PRO A 235 3.93 29.45 -4.63
CA PRO A 235 3.55 30.32 -5.74
C PRO A 235 2.32 29.83 -6.54
N SER A 236 2.03 28.53 -6.48
CA SER A 236 0.93 27.89 -7.21
C SER A 236 0.23 26.85 -6.34
N ALA A 237 -0.92 26.34 -6.80
CA ALA A 237 -1.63 25.27 -6.12
C ALA A 237 -0.76 24.02 -5.90
N VAL A 238 -0.93 23.38 -4.75
CA VAL A 238 -0.22 22.14 -4.36
C VAL A 238 -1.16 20.95 -4.50
N PRO A 239 -0.83 19.95 -5.34
CA PRO A 239 -1.65 18.75 -5.44
C PRO A 239 -1.51 17.89 -4.18
N LYS A 240 -2.59 17.17 -3.86
CA LYS A 240 -2.58 16.16 -2.80
C LYS A 240 -1.61 15.02 -3.15
N CYS A 241 -0.83 14.56 -2.17
CA CYS A 241 -0.02 13.35 -2.30
C CYS A 241 -0.80 12.07 -1.91
N LEU A 242 -0.31 10.93 -2.39
CA LEU A 242 -0.86 9.61 -2.04
C LEU A 242 -0.06 8.94 -0.93
N HIS A 243 1.25 8.79 -1.15
CA HIS A 243 2.16 8.11 -0.23
C HIS A 243 3.40 8.95 0.09
N GLY A 244 4.07 8.62 1.19
CA GLY A 244 5.34 9.22 1.57
C GLY A 244 6.14 8.34 2.52
N TRP A 245 7.34 8.80 2.87
CA TRP A 245 8.19 8.13 3.85
C TRP A 245 8.94 9.17 4.69
N PHE A 246 9.31 8.78 5.91
CA PHE A 246 10.20 9.56 6.77
C PHE A 246 11.60 8.93 6.76
N THR A 247 12.63 9.74 6.58
CA THR A 247 14.02 9.33 6.75
C THR A 247 14.67 10.13 7.89
N PRO A 248 15.29 9.47 8.89
CA PRO A 248 15.94 10.17 10.01
C PRO A 248 17.24 10.89 9.61
N LYS A 249 17.79 10.64 8.41
CA LYS A 249 18.97 11.32 7.88
C LYS A 249 18.68 11.91 6.51
N ILE A 250 19.19 13.11 6.28
CA ILE A 250 19.23 13.75 4.97
C ILE A 250 20.42 13.14 4.22
N PHE A 251 20.20 12.72 2.97
CA PHE A 251 21.22 12.16 2.08
C PHE A 251 22.18 13.22 1.58
#